data_AF-A0A9W8LN24-F1
#
_entry.id   AF-A0A9W8LN24-F1
#
_cell.length_a   1.000
_cell.length_b   1.000
_cell.length_c   1.000
_cell.angle_alpha   90.00
_cell.angle_beta   90.00
_cell.angle_gamma   90.00
#
_symmetry.space_group_name_H-M   'P 1'
#
loop_
_entity.id
_entity.type
_entity.pdbx_description
1 polymer ?
#
loop_
_entity_poly.entity_id
_entity_poly.type
_entity_poly.pdbx_seq_one_letter_code
_entity_poly.pdbx_strand_id
1 'polypeptide(L)'
;MASGIGYRGTNRCFPFWEDFQQCYFSSKLASRSDCVAPRDDYLECLHHFKEIARVRTIQAVERDNYMKEKAKGTGHKIISLESGGGSS
;
A
#
# COMPACT_ATOMS: atom_id res chain seq x y z
N MET A 1 18.43 9.06 16.91
CA MET A 1 17.49 9.57 15.91
C MET A 1 18.10 9.32 14.54
N ALA A 2 17.53 8.38 13.80
CA ALA A 2 17.78 8.18 12.37
C ALA A 2 16.38 8.10 11.74
N SER A 3 15.66 9.23 11.73
CA SER A 3 14.20 9.27 11.50
C SER A 3 13.80 9.33 10.03
N GLY A 4 14.75 9.31 9.10
CA GLY A 4 14.44 9.60 7.70
C GLY A 4 15.40 9.04 6.65
N ILE A 5 16.55 8.47 7.03
CA ILE A 5 17.59 8.06 6.08
C ILE A 5 17.67 6.54 6.03
N GLY A 6 17.35 5.97 4.87
CA GLY A 6 17.55 4.57 4.50
C GLY A 6 18.80 4.37 3.64
N TYR A 7 18.95 3.15 3.11
CA TYR A 7 20.15 2.71 2.40
C TYR A 7 20.52 3.56 1.16
N ARG A 8 19.54 4.18 0.48
CA ARG A 8 19.74 5.00 -0.73
C ARG A 8 19.41 6.49 -0.53
N GLY A 9 19.44 6.98 0.71
CA GLY A 9 19.00 8.35 1.04
C GLY A 9 17.67 8.34 1.77
N THR A 10 16.80 9.32 1.52
CA THR A 10 15.52 9.42 2.26
C THR A 10 14.70 8.14 2.15
N ASN A 11 14.16 7.67 3.28
CA ASN A 11 13.35 6.47 3.32
C ASN A 11 12.06 6.65 2.50
N ARG A 12 11.53 5.56 1.93
CA ARG A 12 10.39 5.62 0.99
C ARG A 12 9.12 6.22 1.59
N CYS A 13 8.90 6.03 2.88
CA CYS A 13 7.68 6.44 3.59
C CYS A 13 7.88 7.70 4.44
N PHE A 14 8.99 8.43 4.23
CA PHE A 14 9.34 9.61 5.02
C PHE A 14 8.34 10.75 4.84
N PRO A 15 7.79 11.02 3.64
CA PRO A 15 6.78 12.06 3.46
C PRO A 15 5.53 11.81 4.34
N PHE A 16 5.03 10.58 4.38
CA PHE A 16 3.88 10.23 5.20
C PHE A 16 4.17 10.32 6.71
N TRP A 17 5.41 10.00 7.10
CA TRP A 17 5.86 10.22 8.48
C TRP A 17 5.88 11.71 8.83
N GLU A 18 6.36 12.55 7.92
CA GLU A 18 6.39 14.00 8.10
C GLU A 18 4.97 14.56 8.29
N ASP A 19 4.02 14.16 7.44
CA ASP A 19 2.62 14.58 7.53
C ASP A 19 1.99 14.19 8.89
N PHE A 20 2.26 12.96 9.35
CA PHE A 20 1.82 12.52 10.67
C PHE A 20 2.46 13.34 11.80
N GLN A 21 3.76 13.62 11.71
CA GLN A 21 4.46 14.45 12.70
C GLN A 21 3.91 15.87 12.74
N GLN A 22 3.67 16.49 11.58
CA GLN A 22 3.09 17.82 11.48
C GLN A 22 1.71 17.88 12.15
N CYS A 23 0.85 16.88 11.92
CA CYS A 23 -0.45 16.78 12.61
C CYS A 23 -0.29 16.55 14.12
N TYR A 24 0.59 15.65 14.53
CA TYR A 24 0.79 15.27 15.92
C TYR A 24 1.37 16.41 16.79
N PHE A 25 2.25 17.22 16.21
CA PHE A 25 2.87 18.38 16.88
C PHE A 25 1.97 19.61 16.89
N SER A 26 1.13 19.81 15.87
CA SER A 26 0.18 20.93 15.83
C SER A 26 -1.07 20.68 16.69
N SER A 27 -1.38 19.44 17.04
CA SER A 27 -2.56 19.06 17.82
C SER A 27 -2.35 19.16 19.34
N LYS A 28 -3.41 19.56 20.06
CA LYS A 28 -3.49 19.46 21.52
C LYS A 28 -3.70 17.99 21.92
N LEU A 29 -3.39 17.62 23.17
CA LEU A 29 -3.46 16.23 23.65
C LEU A 29 -4.79 15.53 23.31
N ALA A 30 -5.91 16.24 23.42
CA ALA A 30 -7.26 15.73 23.15
C ALA A 30 -7.60 15.56 21.67
N SER A 31 -6.90 16.25 20.76
CA SER A 31 -7.15 16.23 19.31
C SER A 31 -6.11 15.39 18.54
N ARG A 32 -5.23 14.66 19.23
CA ARG A 32 -4.27 13.76 18.59
C ARG A 32 -4.92 12.55 17.93
N SER A 33 -6.12 12.17 18.39
CA SER A 33 -6.97 11.19 17.73
C SER A 33 -7.39 11.62 16.33
N ASP A 34 -7.37 12.91 16.02
CA ASP A 34 -7.78 13.42 14.71
C ASP A 34 -6.68 13.17 13.65
N CYS A 35 -5.46 12.88 14.09
CA CYS A 35 -4.31 12.54 13.25
C CYS A 35 -4.26 11.04 12.86
N VAL A 36 -5.37 10.30 12.99
CA VAL A 36 -5.43 8.88 12.61
C VAL A 36 -5.28 8.70 11.09
N ALA A 37 -5.84 9.61 10.27
CA ALA A 37 -5.70 9.52 8.82
C ALA A 37 -4.23 9.51 8.33
N PRO A 38 -3.38 10.52 8.66
CA PRO A 38 -1.98 10.51 8.22
C PRO A 38 -1.16 9.38 8.88
N ARG A 39 -1.56 8.92 10.08
CA ARG A 39 -0.97 7.74 10.72
C ARG A 39 -1.25 6.47 9.91
N ASP A 40 -2.49 6.29 9.48
CA ASP A 40 -2.90 5.12 8.72
C ASP A 40 -2.23 5.07 7.35
N ASP A 41 -2.02 6.23 6.71
CA ASP A 41 -1.29 6.32 5.45
C ASP A 41 0.20 5.95 5.61
N TYR A 42 0.83 6.38 6.70
CA TYR A 42 2.20 5.96 7.03
C TYR A 42 2.30 4.44 7.25
N LEU A 43 1.35 3.85 7.99
CA LEU A 43 1.30 2.41 8.22
C LEU A 43 0.98 1.62 6.93
N GLU A 44 0.15 2.18 6.05
CA GLU A 44 -0.12 1.62 4.73
C GLU A 44 1.16 1.56 3.90
N CYS A 45 1.92 2.66 3.81
CA CYS A 45 3.18 2.69 3.06
C CYS A 45 4.21 1.68 3.60
N LEU A 46 4.24 1.44 4.92
CA LEU A 46 5.20 0.50 5.51
C LEU A 46 4.84 -0.97 5.26
N HIS A 47 3.54 -1.29 5.24
CA HIS A 47 3.08 -2.68 5.30
C HIS A 47 2.23 -3.13 4.11
N HIS A 48 1.75 -2.20 3.30
CA HIS A 48 0.94 -2.44 2.10
C HIS A 48 -0.27 -3.35 2.33
N PHE A 49 -0.88 -3.34 3.52
CA PHE A 49 -1.97 -4.27 3.87
C PHE A 49 -3.19 -4.12 2.95
N LYS A 50 -3.64 -2.89 2.73
CA LYS A 50 -4.78 -2.56 1.86
C LYS A 50 -4.44 -2.85 0.40
N GLU A 51 -3.22 -2.52 -0.03
CA GLU A 51 -2.75 -2.81 -1.38
C GLU A 51 -2.69 -4.32 -1.66
N ILE A 52 -2.07 -5.11 -0.78
CA ILE A 52 -1.98 -6.57 -0.91
C ILE A 52 -3.38 -7.19 -0.92
N ALA A 53 -4.28 -6.74 -0.04
CA ALA A 53 -5.66 -7.22 -0.02
C ALA A 53 -6.38 -6.93 -1.35
N ARG A 54 -6.23 -5.71 -1.88
CA ARG A 54 -6.84 -5.30 -3.15
C ARG A 54 -6.26 -6.06 -4.35
N VAL A 55 -4.95 -6.27 -4.39
CA VAL A 55 -4.32 -7.07 -5.46
C VAL A 55 -4.83 -8.50 -5.42
N ARG A 56 -4.96 -9.11 -4.23
CA ARG A 56 -5.52 -10.46 -4.07
C ARG A 56 -6.95 -10.57 -4.58
N THR A 57 -7.81 -9.59 -4.30
CA THR A 57 -9.20 -9.62 -4.78
C THR A 57 -9.26 -9.48 -6.30
N ILE A 58 -8.47 -8.58 -6.89
CA ILE A 58 -8.40 -8.42 -8.35
C ILE A 58 -7.86 -9.70 -9.00
N GLN A 59 -6.79 -10.29 -8.47
CA GLN A 59 -6.23 -11.55 -8.97
C GLN A 59 -7.21 -12.73 -8.87
N ALA A 60 -8.07 -12.76 -7.85
CA ALA A 60 -9.12 -13.79 -7.75
C ALA A 60 -10.17 -13.62 -8.87
N VAL A 61 -10.66 -12.39 -9.07
CA VAL A 61 -11.65 -12.08 -10.11
C VAL A 61 -11.09 -12.31 -11.51
N GLU A 62 -9.86 -11.89 -11.78
CA GLU A 62 -9.15 -12.14 -13.05
C GLU A 62 -9.05 -13.64 -13.34
N ARG A 63 -8.69 -14.46 -12.35
CA ARG A 63 -8.60 -15.92 -12.51
C ARG A 63 -9.97 -16.54 -12.81
N ASP A 64 -11.02 -16.11 -12.12
CA ASP A 64 -12.37 -16.62 -12.37
C ASP A 64 -12.87 -16.25 -13.77
N ASN A 65 -12.61 -15.03 -14.21
CA ASN A 65 -12.95 -14.57 -15.56
C ASN A 65 -12.17 -15.36 -16.62
N TYR A 66 -10.87 -15.58 -16.41
CA TYR A 66 -10.06 -16.40 -17.31
C TYR A 66 -10.62 -17.83 -17.45
N MET A 67 -11.00 -18.48 -16.35
CA MET A 67 -11.54 -19.85 -16.40
C MET A 67 -12.87 -19.91 -17.15
N LYS A 68 -13.73 -18.90 -17.01
CA LYS A 68 -15.00 -18.77 -17.75
C LYS A 68 -14.77 -18.56 -19.25
N GLU A 69 -13.82 -17.70 -19.61
CA GLU A 69 -13.49 -17.42 -21.01
C GLU A 69 -12.82 -18.62 -21.68
N LYS A 70 -11.91 -19.30 -20.98
CA LYS A 70 -11.31 -20.55 -21.47
C LYS A 70 -12.37 -21.62 -21.76
N ALA A 71 -13.40 -21.75 -20.93
CA ALA A 71 -14.51 -22.68 -21.16
C ALA A 71 -15.35 -22.33 -22.41
N LYS A 72 -15.37 -21.06 -22.82
CA LYS A 72 -16.01 -20.59 -24.06
C LYS A 72 -15.12 -20.72 -25.30
N GLY A 73 -13.88 -21.20 -25.14
CA GLY A 73 -12.92 -21.36 -26.24
C GLY A 73 -12.22 -20.07 -26.68
N THR A 74 -12.33 -18.99 -25.90
CA THR A 74 -11.66 -17.71 -26.19
C THR A 74 -10.25 -17.66 -25.58
N GLY A 75 -9.27 -17.20 -26.37
CA GLY A 75 -7.85 -17.12 -25.99
C GLY A 75 -7.52 -15.92 -25.08
N HIS A 76 -8.22 -15.77 -23.95
CA HIS A 76 -7.97 -14.66 -23.04
C HIS A 76 -6.67 -14.87 -22.24
N LYS A 77 -5.78 -13.88 -22.17
CA LYS A 77 -4.54 -13.93 -21.36
C LYS A 77 -4.77 -13.28 -20.00
N ILE A 78 -4.30 -13.89 -18.92
CA ILE A 78 -4.34 -13.29 -17.58
C ILE A 78 -3.34 -12.13 -17.54
N ILE A 79 -3.74 -10.96 -17.04
CA ILE A 79 -2.80 -9.88 -16.76
C ILE A 79 -2.10 -10.25 -15.46
N SER A 80 -0.80 -10.57 -15.53
CA SER A 80 0.00 -10.79 -14.32
C SER A 80 0.16 -9.46 -13.61
N LEU A 81 -0.65 -9.23 -12.58
CA LEU A 81 -0.41 -8.17 -11.60
C LEU A 81 0.70 -8.64 -10.66
N GLU A 82 1.93 -8.71 -11.17
CA GLU A 82 3.11 -8.73 -10.30
C GLU A 82 3.18 -7.37 -9.61
N SER A 83 2.75 -7.36 -8.35
CA SER A 83 3.21 -6.34 -7.41
C SER A 83 4.74 -6.46 -7.38
N GLY A 84 5.42 -5.50 -8.01
CA GLY A 84 6.88 -5.38 -7.99
C GLY A 84 7.37 -5.11 -6.57
N GLY A 85 7.45 -6.15 -5.75
CA GLY A 85 8.09 -6.19 -4.45
C GLY A 85 9.39 -6.96 -4.54
N GLY A 86 10.37 -6.43 -5.28
CA GLY A 86 11.74 -6.93 -5.25
C GLY A 86 12.29 -6.88 -3.83
N SER A 87 12.32 -8.04 -3.18
CA SER A 87 13.21 -8.28 -2.05
C SER A 87 14.57 -8.63 -2.62
N SER A 88 15.49 -7.67 -2.56
CA SER A 88 16.94 -7.86 -2.66
C SER A 88 17.59 -7.02 -1.58
#